data_AF-A0A1B1AFW3-F1
#
_entry.id   AF-A0A1B1AFW3-F1
#
_cell.length_a   1.000
_cell.length_b   1.000
_cell.length_c   1.000
_cell.angle_alpha   90.00
_cell.angle_beta   90.00
_cell.angle_gamma   90.00
#
_symmetry.space_group_name_H-M   'P 1'
#
loop_
_entity.id
_entity.type
_entity.pdbx_description
1 polymer ?
#
loop_
_entity_poly.entity_id
_entity_poly.type
_entity_poly.pdbx_seq_one_letter_code
_entity_poly.pdbx_strand_id
1 'polypeptide(L)'
;MTGERPRYEEPGTRGAATLRRPPSKSLALARLGRGVNRQWMLTLVIAVTVTAAGVGYDLSGGLQPLRSLIFWAPIGVAAGLVIGFVRELGRNTITSLSSFGKNRGYAILGAAPELTPRVLRQLPPDKRTPIGCLAFMPSSPFATAFRNLQSAIATDGVVAFAGAVANEGATTAAMCTAISASQQGRTVIVIDCDLRRRSLTRALGFDPDEGLVDACEEPSQWENFVGEEDETGVHFIPASRSRGPWRNPAAAPGFNELILRLRQSYDLIVLDCPPILVGADGAATAAVADKCVLVTAWDRTPISAVRHAMGALQRRPRAQTAVYVNRVPPEYRFGRLRGE
;
A
#
# COMPACT_ATOMS: atom_id res chain seq x y z
N MET A 1 -61.70 19.63 -30.76
CA MET A 1 -61.33 18.87 -29.54
C MET A 1 -59.85 18.55 -29.62
N THR A 2 -59.05 19.52 -29.17
CA THR A 2 -57.58 19.56 -29.18
C THR A 2 -57.10 19.22 -27.79
N GLY A 3 -56.48 18.05 -27.62
CA GLY A 3 -55.93 17.60 -26.33
C GLY A 3 -54.54 18.19 -26.09
N GLU A 4 -54.45 19.12 -25.14
CA GLU A 4 -53.21 19.66 -24.60
C GLU A 4 -52.40 18.55 -23.90
N ARG A 5 -51.10 18.44 -24.25
CA ARG A 5 -50.11 17.74 -23.42
C ARG A 5 -49.43 18.75 -22.49
N PRO A 6 -49.19 18.42 -21.21
CA PRO A 6 -48.58 19.35 -20.28
C PRO A 6 -47.10 19.58 -20.60
N ARG A 7 -46.71 20.85 -20.51
CA ARG A 7 -45.36 21.38 -20.71
C ARG A 7 -44.52 21.02 -19.48
N TYR A 8 -43.49 20.17 -19.64
CA TYR A 8 -42.51 19.91 -18.58
C TYR A 8 -41.57 21.11 -18.47
N GLU A 9 -41.55 21.75 -17.30
CA GLU A 9 -40.58 22.79 -16.93
C GLU A 9 -39.22 22.15 -16.61
N GLU A 10 -38.14 22.66 -17.22
CA GLU A 10 -36.77 22.31 -16.86
C GLU A 10 -36.37 22.92 -15.50
N PRO A 11 -35.91 22.15 -14.52
CA PRO A 11 -35.34 22.71 -13.30
C PRO A 11 -33.87 23.08 -13.52
N GLY A 12 -33.67 24.37 -13.80
CA GLY A 12 -32.55 25.24 -13.43
C GLY A 12 -31.19 24.62 -13.09
N THR A 13 -30.22 24.92 -13.95
CA THR A 13 -28.78 24.95 -13.65
C THR A 13 -28.48 25.83 -12.42
N ARG A 14 -28.31 25.22 -11.25
CA ARG A 14 -27.62 25.84 -10.11
C ARG A 14 -26.23 25.24 -9.96
N GLY A 15 -25.23 26.08 -10.21
CA GLY A 15 -23.82 25.75 -10.06
C GLY A 15 -23.53 25.19 -8.67
N ALA A 16 -23.02 23.96 -8.65
CA ALA A 16 -22.50 23.33 -7.44
C ALA A 16 -21.19 24.02 -7.04
N ALA A 17 -21.30 25.05 -6.20
CA ALA A 17 -20.18 25.54 -5.42
C ALA A 17 -19.63 24.37 -4.59
N THR A 18 -18.43 23.92 -4.95
CA THR A 18 -17.70 22.87 -4.23
C THR A 18 -17.27 23.41 -2.87
N LEU A 19 -18.15 23.26 -1.88
CA LEU A 19 -17.85 23.52 -0.48
C LEU A 19 -16.73 22.57 -0.01
N ARG A 20 -15.48 23.04 -0.10
CA ARG A 20 -14.35 22.48 0.66
C ARG A 20 -14.68 22.60 2.14
N ARG A 21 -15.20 21.53 2.74
CA ARG A 21 -15.29 21.45 4.20
C ARG A 21 -13.86 21.48 4.77
N PRO A 22 -13.55 22.35 5.75
CA PRO A 22 -12.25 22.33 6.40
C PRO A 22 -12.04 20.97 7.08
N PRO A 23 -10.79 20.48 7.18
CA PRO A 23 -10.51 19.26 7.94
C PRO A 23 -11.06 19.41 9.36
N SER A 24 -11.82 18.43 9.85
CA SER A 24 -12.33 18.43 11.22
C SER A 24 -11.16 18.60 12.19
N LYS A 25 -11.34 19.39 13.26
CA LYS A 25 -10.28 19.69 14.25
C LYS A 25 -9.58 18.43 14.79
N SER A 26 -10.27 17.28 14.80
CA SER A 26 -9.72 15.96 15.13
C SER A 26 -8.54 15.53 14.23
N LEU A 27 -8.56 15.89 12.94
CA LEU A 27 -7.57 15.43 11.95
C LEU A 27 -6.24 16.16 12.08
N ALA A 28 -6.26 17.46 12.37
CA ALA A 28 -5.03 18.22 12.63
C ALA A 28 -4.37 17.75 13.93
N LEU A 29 -5.17 17.46 14.97
CA LEU A 29 -4.69 16.93 16.24
C LEU A 29 -4.17 15.49 16.12
N ALA A 30 -4.84 14.62 15.35
CA ALA A 30 -4.35 13.27 15.07
C ALA A 30 -3.07 13.25 14.22
N ARG A 31 -2.86 14.27 13.37
CA ARG A 31 -1.57 14.48 12.67
C ARG A 31 -0.48 14.90 13.64
N LEU A 32 -0.75 15.89 14.49
CA LEU A 32 0.19 16.32 15.54
C LEU A 32 0.56 15.17 16.47
N GLY A 33 -0.40 14.38 16.96
CA GLY A 33 -0.14 13.24 17.83
C GLY A 33 0.72 12.16 17.17
N ARG A 34 0.50 11.86 15.88
CA ARG A 34 1.31 10.88 15.14
C ARG A 34 2.71 11.43 14.79
N GLY A 35 2.83 12.72 14.49
CA GLY A 35 4.11 13.39 14.28
C GLY A 35 4.96 13.40 15.54
N VAL A 36 4.37 13.77 16.68
CA VAL A 36 5.03 13.76 18.00
C VAL A 36 5.49 12.34 18.37
N ASN A 37 4.62 11.34 18.25
CA ASN A 37 5.00 9.96 18.58
C ASN A 37 6.02 9.35 17.60
N ARG A 38 6.18 9.90 16.40
CA ARG A 38 7.22 9.44 15.46
C ARG A 38 8.58 10.05 15.78
N GLN A 39 8.60 11.28 16.29
CA GLN A 39 9.82 12.05 16.47
C GLN A 39 10.29 12.14 17.93
N TRP A 40 9.52 11.64 18.91
CA TRP A 40 9.84 11.78 20.33
C TRP A 40 11.26 11.31 20.69
N MET A 41 11.73 10.18 20.14
CA MET A 41 13.09 9.71 20.41
C MET A 41 14.14 10.68 19.88
N LEU A 42 13.95 11.23 18.68
CA LEU A 42 14.88 12.17 18.07
C LEU A 42 14.84 13.52 18.77
N THR A 43 13.65 14.01 19.10
CA THR A 43 13.44 15.21 19.92
C THR A 43 14.12 15.06 21.28
N LEU A 44 14.01 13.89 21.91
CA LEU A 44 14.66 13.60 23.19
C LEU A 44 16.18 13.54 23.05
N VAL A 45 16.71 12.87 22.01
CA VAL A 45 18.15 12.83 21.75
C VAL A 45 18.69 14.24 21.56
N ILE A 46 18.06 15.05 20.71
CA ILE A 46 18.47 16.44 20.48
C ILE A 46 18.40 17.24 21.78
N ALA A 47 17.31 17.11 22.54
CA ALA A 47 17.15 17.81 23.80
C ALA A 47 18.24 17.46 24.80
N VAL A 48 18.57 16.17 24.94
CA VAL A 48 19.65 15.69 25.81
C VAL A 48 21.02 16.17 25.30
N THR A 49 21.29 16.07 24.00
CA THR A 49 22.57 16.50 23.41
C THR A 49 22.80 18.01 23.59
N VAL A 50 21.80 18.85 23.31
CA VAL A 50 21.90 20.31 23.47
C VAL A 50 22.05 20.66 24.96
N THR A 51 21.29 20.01 25.84
CA THR A 51 21.38 20.24 27.29
C THR A 51 22.76 19.85 27.82
N ALA A 52 23.27 18.66 27.44
CA ALA A 52 24.56 18.16 27.89
C ALA A 52 25.73 19.01 27.37
N ALA A 53 25.67 19.46 26.12
CA ALA A 53 26.69 20.34 25.54
C ALA A 53 26.72 21.70 26.27
N GLY A 54 25.55 22.27 26.56
CA GLY A 54 25.43 23.53 27.30
C GLY A 54 25.94 23.42 28.74
N VAL A 55 25.53 22.38 29.46
CA VAL A 55 26.02 22.11 30.83
C VAL A 55 27.55 21.86 30.83
N GLY A 56 28.08 21.12 29.86
CA GLY A 56 29.52 20.89 29.73
C GLY A 56 30.31 22.16 29.46
N TYR A 57 29.77 23.08 28.66
CA TYR A 57 30.36 24.40 28.40
C TYR A 57 30.37 25.27 29.66
N ASP A 58 29.28 25.30 30.41
CA ASP A 58 29.22 26.09 31.64
C ASP A 58 30.10 25.52 32.76
N LEU A 59 30.22 24.19 32.84
CA LEU A 59 31.09 23.51 33.79
C LEU A 59 32.57 23.83 33.54
N SER A 60 33.00 23.93 32.28
CA SER A 60 34.36 24.35 31.96
C SER A 60 34.63 25.82 32.31
N GLY A 61 33.57 26.64 32.39
CA GLY A 61 33.59 28.01 32.89
C GLY A 61 33.45 28.15 34.42
N GLY A 62 33.39 27.05 35.18
CA GLY A 62 33.34 27.07 36.65
C GLY A 62 31.95 27.27 37.26
N LEU A 63 30.88 27.19 36.48
CA LEU A 63 29.50 27.26 36.98
C LEU A 63 29.06 25.94 37.64
N GLN A 64 28.17 26.03 38.64
CA GLN A 64 27.62 24.86 39.31
C GLN A 64 26.67 24.08 38.37
N PRO A 65 26.79 22.74 38.29
CA PRO A 65 26.03 21.92 37.34
C PRO A 65 24.51 22.10 37.45
N LEU A 66 23.99 22.30 38.67
CA LEU A 66 22.56 22.45 38.92
C LEU A 66 21.98 23.72 38.29
N ARG A 67 22.72 24.83 38.32
CA ARG A 67 22.27 26.12 37.74
C ARG A 67 22.29 26.06 36.21
N SER A 68 23.33 25.46 35.65
CA SER A 68 23.44 25.24 34.21
C SER A 68 22.38 24.30 33.68
N LEU A 69 22.01 23.26 34.43
CA LEU A 69 20.92 22.36 34.03
C LEU A 69 19.57 23.09 33.94
N ILE A 70 19.26 23.94 34.91
CA ILE A 70 18.01 24.74 34.92
C ILE A 70 17.94 25.68 33.70
N PHE A 71 19.08 26.23 33.28
CA PHE A 71 19.16 27.13 32.12
C PHE A 71 19.09 26.38 30.78
N TRP A 72 19.87 25.29 30.64
CA TRP A 72 20.02 24.57 29.38
C TRP A 72 18.91 23.57 29.08
N ALA A 73 18.23 23.02 30.09
CA ALA A 73 17.16 22.05 29.88
C ALA A 73 15.98 22.60 29.05
N PRO A 74 15.42 23.81 29.34
CA PRO A 74 14.39 24.41 28.49
C PRO A 74 14.85 24.65 27.05
N ILE A 75 16.12 25.07 26.87
CA ILE A 75 16.71 25.34 25.55
C ILE A 75 16.83 24.04 24.76
N GLY A 76 17.31 22.97 25.38
CA GLY A 76 17.39 21.65 24.75
C GLY A 76 16.02 21.14 24.33
N VAL A 77 15.02 21.22 25.20
CA VAL A 77 13.63 20.82 24.87
C VAL A 77 13.08 21.66 23.71
N ALA A 78 13.26 22.98 23.74
CA ALA A 78 12.82 23.88 22.68
C ALA A 78 13.49 23.54 21.33
N ALA A 79 14.81 23.33 21.32
CA ALA A 79 15.55 22.93 20.12
C ALA A 79 15.06 21.59 19.57
N GLY A 80 14.84 20.60 20.44
CA GLY A 80 14.30 19.29 20.05
C GLY A 80 12.89 19.37 19.45
N LEU A 81 12.03 20.22 20.01
CA LEU A 81 10.68 20.47 19.49
C LEU A 81 10.71 21.19 18.15
N VAL A 82 11.53 22.25 18.01
CA VAL A 82 11.67 23.01 16.75
C VAL A 82 12.21 22.12 15.64
N ILE A 83 13.29 21.37 15.87
CA ILE A 83 13.86 20.48 14.85
C ILE A 83 12.87 19.37 14.50
N GLY A 84 12.18 18.80 15.50
CA GLY A 84 11.14 17.81 15.25
C GLY A 84 10.00 18.36 14.38
N PHE A 85 9.54 19.58 14.70
CA PHE A 85 8.47 20.24 13.96
C PHE A 85 8.88 20.61 12.53
N VAL A 86 10.08 21.16 12.33
CA VAL A 86 10.61 21.49 10.99
C VAL A 86 10.72 20.24 10.12
N ARG A 87 11.20 19.12 10.68
CA ARG A 87 11.24 17.84 9.96
C ARG A 87 9.84 17.32 9.62
N GLU A 88 8.86 17.55 10.50
CA GLU A 88 7.47 17.16 10.25
C GLU A 88 6.85 17.99 9.11
N LEU A 89 7.11 19.31 9.09
CA LEU A 89 6.68 20.19 8.00
C LEU A 89 7.31 19.81 6.65
N GLY A 90 8.53 19.28 6.66
CA GLY A 90 9.21 18.79 5.46
C GLY A 90 8.65 17.48 4.89
N ARG A 91 7.73 16.79 5.61
CA ARG A 91 7.16 15.51 5.14
C ARG A 91 6.10 15.77 4.07
N ASN A 92 6.48 15.55 2.82
CA ASN A 92 5.54 15.52 1.70
C ASN A 92 5.03 14.08 1.47
N THR A 93 4.25 13.56 2.42
CA THR A 93 3.65 12.21 2.38
C THR A 93 2.23 12.24 1.84
N ILE A 94 1.72 11.07 1.45
CA ILE A 94 0.32 10.90 1.03
C ILE A 94 -0.62 11.16 2.22
N THR A 95 -1.19 12.37 2.27
CA THR A 95 -2.10 12.81 3.34
C THR A 95 -3.42 13.39 2.82
N SER A 96 -3.60 13.42 1.51
CA SER A 96 -4.86 13.72 0.84
C SER A 96 -4.91 13.06 -0.54
N LEU A 97 -6.01 12.37 -0.84
CA LEU A 97 -6.26 11.84 -2.18
C LEU A 97 -6.60 12.95 -3.18
N SER A 98 -7.09 14.09 -2.72
CA SER A 98 -7.43 15.23 -3.59
C SER A 98 -6.21 15.86 -4.28
N SER A 99 -5.00 15.58 -3.78
CA SER A 99 -3.74 16.10 -4.34
C SER A 99 -3.26 15.34 -5.58
N PHE A 100 -3.88 14.20 -5.88
CA PHE A 100 -3.50 13.33 -6.99
C PHE A 100 -4.34 13.57 -8.26
N GLY A 101 -5.50 14.21 -8.15
CA GLY A 101 -6.48 14.29 -9.23
C GLY A 101 -6.31 15.42 -10.24
N LYS A 102 -5.17 16.13 -10.30
CA LYS A 102 -5.09 17.31 -11.19
C LYS A 102 -4.05 17.28 -12.31
N ASN A 103 -3.06 16.37 -12.35
CA ASN A 103 -1.98 16.50 -13.36
C ASN A 103 -1.05 15.28 -13.57
N ARG A 104 -1.45 14.02 -13.30
CA ARG A 104 -0.45 12.94 -13.17
C ARG A 104 -0.57 11.66 -14.00
N GLY A 105 -1.53 11.52 -14.92
CA GLY A 105 -1.54 10.40 -15.87
C GLY A 105 -1.68 8.99 -15.26
N TYR A 106 -2.19 8.91 -14.02
CA TYR A 106 -2.54 7.64 -13.36
C TYR A 106 -3.79 7.81 -12.49
N ALA A 107 -4.61 6.77 -12.43
CA ALA A 107 -5.84 6.76 -11.65
C ALA A 107 -5.57 6.36 -10.19
N ILE A 108 -6.41 6.84 -9.27
CA ILE A 108 -6.48 6.27 -7.90
C ILE A 108 -7.67 5.33 -7.88
N LEU A 109 -7.43 4.04 -7.60
CA LEU A 109 -8.49 3.02 -7.58
C LEU A 109 -9.29 3.04 -6.28
N GLY A 110 -8.68 3.52 -5.20
CA GLY A 110 -9.30 3.53 -3.89
C GLY A 110 -8.28 3.45 -2.78
N ALA A 111 -8.75 3.00 -1.63
CA ALA A 111 -7.94 2.94 -0.44
C ALA A 111 -8.51 2.02 0.64
N ALA A 112 -7.61 1.40 1.42
CA ALA A 112 -7.95 0.51 2.53
C ALA A 112 -7.68 1.18 3.88
N PRO A 113 -8.56 0.98 4.87
CA PRO A 113 -8.32 1.43 6.24
C PRO A 113 -7.18 0.63 6.89
N GLU A 114 -6.49 1.25 7.85
CA GLU A 114 -5.49 0.57 8.68
C GLU A 114 -6.17 -0.43 9.62
N LEU A 115 -5.73 -1.68 9.56
CA LEU A 115 -6.13 -2.70 10.52
C LEU A 115 -5.43 -2.44 11.85
N THR A 116 -6.16 -1.82 12.77
CA THR A 116 -5.64 -1.58 14.13
C THR A 116 -5.64 -2.89 14.94
N PRO A 117 -4.75 -3.03 15.93
CA PRO A 117 -4.77 -4.18 16.83
C PRO A 117 -6.13 -4.39 17.52
N ARG A 118 -6.90 -3.32 17.72
CA ARG A 118 -8.26 -3.40 18.28
C ARG A 118 -9.22 -4.14 17.36
N VAL A 119 -9.13 -3.91 16.04
CA VAL A 119 -9.94 -4.62 15.04
C VAL A 119 -9.49 -6.07 14.95
N LEU A 120 -8.19 -6.33 14.90
CA LEU A 120 -7.67 -7.71 14.85
C LEU A 120 -8.02 -8.55 16.08
N ARG A 121 -8.19 -7.93 17.26
CA ARG A 121 -8.63 -8.65 18.47
C ARG A 121 -10.08 -9.15 18.41
N GLN A 122 -10.89 -8.65 17.48
CA GLN A 122 -12.25 -9.13 17.25
C GLN A 122 -12.27 -10.48 16.52
N LEU A 123 -11.15 -10.85 15.88
CA LEU A 123 -10.98 -12.14 15.21
C LEU A 123 -10.53 -13.23 16.21
N PRO A 124 -10.84 -14.51 15.91
CA PRO A 124 -10.24 -15.65 16.58
C PRO A 124 -8.71 -15.52 16.68
N PRO A 125 -8.06 -15.98 17.77
CA PRO A 125 -6.63 -15.77 18.00
C PRO A 125 -5.71 -16.22 16.85
N ASP A 126 -6.05 -17.32 16.20
CA ASP A 126 -5.37 -17.93 15.05
C ASP A 126 -5.64 -17.18 13.73
N LYS A 127 -6.74 -16.44 13.64
CA LYS A 127 -7.17 -15.73 12.42
C LYS A 127 -6.93 -14.22 12.48
N ARG A 128 -6.03 -13.73 13.34
CA ARG A 128 -5.71 -12.29 13.50
C ARG A 128 -4.83 -11.74 12.38
N THR A 129 -5.21 -12.01 11.13
CA THR A 129 -4.51 -11.60 9.92
C THR A 129 -5.42 -10.74 9.03
N PRO A 130 -4.86 -10.00 8.06
CA PRO A 130 -5.67 -9.32 7.05
C PRO A 130 -6.57 -10.27 6.26
N ILE A 131 -6.09 -11.49 5.98
CA ILE A 131 -6.84 -12.57 5.32
C ILE A 131 -8.02 -13.00 6.20
N GLY A 132 -7.78 -13.24 7.50
CA GLY A 132 -8.83 -13.55 8.45
C GLY A 132 -9.87 -12.43 8.58
N CYS A 133 -9.48 -11.16 8.44
CA CYS A 133 -10.44 -10.05 8.41
C CYS A 133 -11.40 -10.14 7.20
N LEU A 134 -10.91 -10.54 6.03
CA LEU A 134 -11.74 -10.76 4.85
C LEU A 134 -12.67 -11.97 4.99
N ALA A 135 -12.16 -13.07 5.53
CA ALA A 135 -12.91 -14.32 5.68
C ALA A 135 -13.97 -14.24 6.78
N PHE A 136 -13.62 -13.71 7.96
CA PHE A 136 -14.48 -13.76 9.16
C PHE A 136 -15.22 -12.44 9.45
N MET A 137 -14.82 -11.32 8.83
CA MET A 137 -15.50 -10.02 8.97
C MET A 137 -15.83 -9.39 7.61
N PRO A 138 -16.66 -10.07 6.77
CA PRO A 138 -16.95 -9.61 5.41
C PRO A 138 -17.68 -8.26 5.35
N SER A 139 -18.40 -7.85 6.40
CA SER A 139 -19.06 -6.54 6.50
C SER A 139 -18.12 -5.41 6.93
N SER A 140 -16.85 -5.71 7.24
CA SER A 140 -15.91 -4.69 7.70
C SER A 140 -15.60 -3.64 6.61
N PRO A 141 -15.22 -2.41 7.02
CA PRO A 141 -14.74 -1.41 6.07
C PRO A 141 -13.50 -1.87 5.29
N PHE A 142 -12.68 -2.72 5.90
CA PHE A 142 -11.50 -3.32 5.27
C PHE A 142 -11.90 -4.27 4.14
N ALA A 143 -12.78 -5.24 4.41
CA ALA A 143 -13.28 -6.16 3.39
C ALA A 143 -14.00 -5.42 2.25
N THR A 144 -14.79 -4.40 2.58
CA THR A 144 -15.46 -3.55 1.59
C THR A 144 -14.47 -2.82 0.68
N ALA A 145 -13.34 -2.34 1.22
CA ALA A 145 -12.33 -1.66 0.43
C ALA A 145 -11.72 -2.56 -0.65
N PHE A 146 -11.46 -3.84 -0.34
CA PHE A 146 -10.91 -4.79 -1.30
C PHE A 146 -11.94 -5.32 -2.31
N ARG A 147 -13.21 -5.45 -1.92
CA ARG A 147 -14.30 -5.65 -2.90
C ARG A 147 -14.37 -4.50 -3.90
N ASN A 148 -14.34 -3.26 -3.41
CA ASN A 148 -14.35 -2.09 -4.28
C ASN A 148 -13.10 -2.02 -5.17
N LEU A 149 -11.92 -2.35 -4.63
CA LEU A 149 -10.70 -2.43 -5.42
C LEU A 149 -10.81 -3.49 -6.52
N GLN A 150 -11.30 -4.68 -6.17
CA GLN A 150 -11.55 -5.76 -7.12
C GLN A 150 -12.52 -5.31 -8.23
N SER A 151 -13.61 -4.62 -7.87
CA SER A 151 -14.57 -4.11 -8.85
C SER A 151 -13.98 -2.97 -9.70
N ALA A 152 -13.03 -2.20 -9.18
CA ALA A 152 -12.35 -1.16 -9.94
C ALA A 152 -11.26 -1.71 -10.87
N ILE A 153 -10.65 -2.85 -10.54
CA ILE A 153 -9.71 -3.50 -11.47
C ILE A 153 -10.46 -4.20 -12.61
N ALA A 154 -11.71 -4.67 -12.40
CA ALA A 154 -12.76 -5.08 -13.37
C ALA A 154 -12.37 -5.95 -14.58
N THR A 155 -11.11 -6.30 -14.78
CA THR A 155 -10.62 -6.97 -15.98
C THR A 155 -10.25 -8.41 -15.66
N ASP A 156 -10.62 -9.32 -16.56
CA ASP A 156 -9.93 -10.60 -16.72
C ASP A 156 -8.51 -10.35 -17.21
N GLY A 157 -7.56 -11.16 -16.75
CA GLY A 157 -6.15 -11.06 -17.13
C GLY A 157 -5.20 -10.89 -15.95
N VAL A 158 -4.08 -10.20 -16.21
CA VAL A 158 -2.92 -10.17 -15.30
C VAL A 158 -2.83 -8.81 -14.61
N VAL A 159 -2.89 -8.81 -13.28
CA VAL A 159 -2.79 -7.61 -12.45
C VAL A 159 -1.60 -7.72 -11.50
N ALA A 160 -0.63 -6.82 -11.65
CA ALA A 160 0.51 -6.73 -10.75
C ALA A 160 0.23 -5.79 -9.58
N PHE A 161 0.68 -6.17 -8.39
CA PHE A 161 0.70 -5.35 -7.20
C PHE A 161 2.14 -5.12 -6.76
N ALA A 162 2.51 -3.86 -6.55
CA ALA A 162 3.86 -3.52 -6.11
C ALA A 162 3.82 -2.32 -5.17
N GLY A 163 4.74 -2.27 -4.20
CA GLY A 163 5.00 -1.05 -3.44
C GLY A 163 5.92 -0.10 -4.21
N ALA A 164 5.83 1.20 -3.95
CA ALA A 164 6.91 2.12 -4.29
C ALA A 164 8.18 1.75 -3.49
N VAL A 165 8.02 1.44 -2.20
CA VAL A 165 9.07 0.95 -1.29
C VAL A 165 8.58 -0.25 -0.48
N ALA A 166 9.48 -0.87 0.28
CA ALA A 166 9.12 -2.01 1.11
C ALA A 166 8.09 -1.65 2.21
N ASN A 167 7.33 -2.65 2.66
CA ASN A 167 6.39 -2.57 3.79
C ASN A 167 5.19 -1.62 3.59
N GLU A 168 4.74 -1.40 2.35
CA GLU A 168 3.53 -0.61 2.06
C GLU A 168 2.24 -1.45 2.02
N GLY A 169 2.37 -2.77 2.06
CA GLY A 169 1.26 -3.73 2.07
C GLY A 169 0.81 -4.16 0.68
N ALA A 170 1.73 -4.19 -0.30
CA ALA A 170 1.47 -4.68 -1.65
C ALA A 170 1.03 -6.16 -1.65
N THR A 171 1.81 -7.05 -1.03
CA THR A 171 1.46 -8.47 -0.81
C THR A 171 0.09 -8.64 -0.16
N THR A 172 -0.21 -7.86 0.88
CA THR A 172 -1.52 -7.91 1.52
C THR A 172 -2.62 -7.49 0.56
N ALA A 173 -2.41 -6.41 -0.21
CA ALA A 173 -3.40 -5.96 -1.18
C ALA A 173 -3.59 -6.95 -2.33
N ALA A 174 -2.53 -7.59 -2.80
CA ALA A 174 -2.56 -8.66 -3.80
C ALA A 174 -3.46 -9.81 -3.31
N MET A 175 -3.15 -10.37 -2.14
CA MET A 175 -3.94 -11.45 -1.54
C MET A 175 -5.39 -11.05 -1.26
N CYS A 176 -5.59 -9.88 -0.65
CA CYS A 176 -6.93 -9.42 -0.31
C CYS A 176 -7.80 -9.21 -1.56
N THR A 177 -7.21 -8.76 -2.66
CA THR A 177 -7.89 -8.62 -3.94
C THR A 177 -8.19 -9.99 -4.55
N ALA A 178 -7.24 -10.92 -4.51
CA ALA A 178 -7.42 -12.28 -5.01
C ALA A 178 -8.54 -13.03 -4.27
N ILE A 179 -8.54 -12.98 -2.94
CA ILE A 179 -9.60 -13.53 -2.09
C ILE A 179 -10.95 -12.88 -2.41
N SER A 180 -10.98 -11.55 -2.55
CA SER A 180 -12.22 -10.83 -2.89
C SER A 180 -12.75 -11.20 -4.28
N ALA A 181 -11.88 -11.56 -5.22
CA ALA A 181 -12.26 -12.04 -6.55
C ALA A 181 -12.75 -13.49 -6.52
N SER A 182 -12.05 -14.37 -5.78
CA SER A 182 -12.47 -15.77 -5.56
C SER A 182 -13.85 -15.85 -4.88
N GLN A 183 -14.09 -15.03 -3.85
CA GLN A 183 -15.40 -14.91 -3.18
C GLN A 183 -16.53 -14.44 -4.12
N GLN A 184 -16.21 -13.84 -5.27
CA GLN A 184 -17.18 -13.45 -6.30
C GLN A 184 -17.33 -14.51 -7.40
N GLY A 185 -16.75 -15.70 -7.22
CA GLY A 185 -16.85 -16.83 -8.14
C GLY A 185 -15.84 -16.82 -9.27
N ARG A 186 -14.81 -15.96 -9.24
CA ARG A 186 -13.74 -15.97 -10.24
C ARG A 186 -12.72 -17.04 -9.91
N THR A 187 -12.17 -17.68 -10.93
CA THR A 187 -10.96 -18.51 -10.78
C THR A 187 -9.74 -17.58 -10.67
N VAL A 188 -8.98 -17.70 -9.58
CA VAL A 188 -7.88 -16.78 -9.28
C VAL A 188 -6.63 -17.54 -8.88
N ILE A 189 -5.48 -17.07 -9.38
CA ILE A 189 -4.17 -17.51 -8.91
C ILE A 189 -3.30 -16.32 -8.51
N VAL A 190 -2.58 -16.45 -7.40
CA VAL A 190 -1.61 -15.44 -6.93
C VAL A 190 -0.19 -15.97 -7.07
N ILE A 191 0.72 -15.16 -7.62
CA ILE A 191 2.10 -15.57 -7.87
C ILE A 191 3.04 -14.71 -7.01
N ASP A 192 3.89 -15.35 -6.19
CA ASP A 192 4.95 -14.62 -5.47
C ASP A 192 6.11 -14.33 -6.42
N CYS A 193 6.17 -13.10 -6.93
CA CYS A 193 7.23 -12.66 -7.83
C CYS A 193 8.40 -11.97 -7.10
N ASP A 194 8.35 -11.77 -5.77
CA ASP A 194 9.50 -11.28 -5.00
C ASP A 194 10.39 -12.47 -4.62
N LEU A 195 11.19 -12.97 -5.55
CA LEU A 195 12.11 -14.10 -5.30
C LEU A 195 13.12 -13.85 -4.18
N ARG A 196 13.35 -12.59 -3.79
CA ARG A 196 14.30 -12.22 -2.74
C ARG A 196 13.66 -12.28 -1.36
N ARG A 197 12.51 -11.63 -1.20
CA ARG A 197 11.81 -11.57 0.09
C ARG A 197 10.75 -12.64 0.22
N ARG A 198 10.26 -13.25 -0.84
CA ARG A 198 9.23 -14.28 -0.83
C ARG A 198 8.09 -13.91 0.11
N SER A 199 7.63 -12.66 -0.01
CA SER A 199 6.80 -12.02 1.03
C SER A 199 5.43 -12.66 1.08
N LEU A 200 4.88 -13.07 -0.06
CA LEU A 200 3.65 -13.84 -0.13
C LEU A 200 3.84 -15.23 0.47
N THR A 201 4.84 -15.98 -0.01
CA THR A 201 5.11 -17.35 0.45
C THR A 201 5.31 -17.42 1.95
N ARG A 202 6.11 -16.50 2.52
CA ARG A 202 6.29 -16.40 3.98
C ARG A 202 5.03 -15.97 4.72
N ALA A 203 4.21 -15.09 4.13
CA ALA A 203 2.95 -14.66 4.74
C ALA A 203 1.92 -15.78 4.82
N LEU A 204 1.95 -16.72 3.86
CA LEU A 204 1.11 -17.91 3.84
C LEU A 204 1.67 -19.07 4.68
N GLY A 205 2.86 -18.93 5.27
CA GLY A 205 3.48 -19.98 6.09
C GLY A 205 4.12 -21.12 5.31
N PHE A 206 4.30 -20.97 3.99
CA PHE A 206 4.95 -21.97 3.14
C PHE A 206 6.46 -21.71 3.03
N ASP A 207 7.21 -22.79 2.79
CA ASP A 207 8.66 -22.73 2.53
C ASP A 207 9.10 -23.86 1.59
N PRO A 208 8.65 -23.84 0.33
CA PRO A 208 8.87 -24.95 -0.58
C PRO A 208 10.25 -24.90 -1.23
N ASP A 209 10.73 -26.08 -1.63
CA ASP A 209 11.96 -26.25 -2.39
C ASP A 209 11.79 -25.86 -3.87
N GLU A 210 10.57 -26.07 -4.41
CA GLU A 210 10.18 -25.75 -5.79
C GLU A 210 9.04 -24.70 -5.82
N GLY A 211 8.95 -23.90 -6.88
CA GLY A 211 8.02 -22.78 -6.98
C GLY A 211 8.09 -22.05 -8.32
N LEU A 212 7.96 -20.72 -8.30
CA LEU A 212 7.81 -19.92 -9.52
C LEU A 212 8.95 -20.09 -10.52
N VAL A 213 10.20 -20.19 -10.06
CA VAL A 213 11.34 -20.35 -10.97
C VAL A 213 11.25 -21.71 -11.68
N ASP A 214 10.93 -22.75 -10.94
CA ASP A 214 10.79 -24.13 -11.42
C ASP A 214 9.58 -24.23 -12.39
N ALA A 215 8.46 -23.57 -12.07
CA ALA A 215 7.32 -23.42 -12.97
C ALA A 215 7.64 -22.65 -14.27
N CYS A 216 8.64 -21.75 -14.25
CA CYS A 216 9.13 -21.08 -15.46
C CYS A 216 10.09 -21.95 -16.27
N GLU A 217 10.74 -22.94 -15.66
CA GLU A 217 11.61 -23.90 -16.34
C GLU A 217 10.76 -25.02 -16.99
N GLU A 218 9.64 -25.39 -16.38
CA GLU A 218 8.67 -26.35 -16.91
C GLU A 218 7.24 -25.79 -17.03
N PRO A 219 6.99 -24.79 -17.90
CA PRO A 219 5.67 -24.16 -18.01
C PRO A 219 4.54 -25.13 -18.39
N SER A 220 4.83 -26.28 -19.02
CA SER A 220 3.82 -27.29 -19.35
C SER A 220 3.34 -28.12 -18.18
N GLN A 221 4.03 -28.05 -17.03
CA GLN A 221 3.71 -28.78 -15.80
C GLN A 221 3.46 -27.82 -14.63
N TRP A 222 3.03 -26.59 -14.94
CA TRP A 222 2.89 -25.52 -13.95
C TRP A 222 1.96 -25.89 -12.79
N GLU A 223 0.98 -26.78 -13.06
CA GLU A 223 0.01 -27.30 -12.11
C GLU A 223 0.69 -27.99 -10.91
N ASN A 224 1.86 -28.61 -11.11
CA ASN A 224 2.63 -29.28 -10.05
C ASN A 224 3.17 -28.31 -8.99
N PHE A 225 3.26 -27.02 -9.33
CA PHE A 225 3.83 -25.98 -8.46
C PHE A 225 2.74 -25.09 -7.82
N VAL A 226 1.46 -25.46 -7.98
CA VAL A 226 0.33 -24.73 -7.43
C VAL A 226 0.04 -25.23 -6.01
N GLY A 227 0.09 -24.32 -5.05
CA GLY A 227 -0.46 -24.53 -3.72
C GLY A 227 -1.87 -23.96 -3.61
N GLU A 228 -2.60 -24.38 -2.59
CA GLU A 228 -3.90 -23.83 -2.21
C GLU A 228 -3.80 -23.28 -0.80
N GLU A 229 -4.36 -22.09 -0.57
CA GLU A 229 -4.43 -21.49 0.75
C GLU A 229 -5.64 -22.06 1.52
N ASP A 230 -5.38 -22.76 2.63
CA ASP A 230 -6.34 -23.57 3.38
C ASP A 230 -7.64 -22.84 3.78
N GLU A 231 -7.57 -21.54 4.04
CA GLU A 231 -8.69 -20.78 4.61
C GLU A 231 -9.62 -20.20 3.56
N THR A 232 -9.09 -19.87 2.38
CA THR A 232 -9.81 -19.17 1.32
C THR A 232 -9.92 -19.95 0.02
N GLY A 233 -9.19 -21.07 -0.12
CA GLY A 233 -9.13 -21.88 -1.35
C GLY A 233 -8.47 -21.15 -2.52
N VAL A 234 -7.75 -20.05 -2.26
CA VAL A 234 -7.07 -19.29 -3.31
C VAL A 234 -5.83 -20.05 -3.74
N HIS A 235 -5.72 -20.34 -5.04
CA HIS A 235 -4.53 -20.95 -5.61
C HIS A 235 -3.37 -19.95 -5.62
N PHE A 236 -2.16 -20.45 -5.40
CA PHE A 236 -0.96 -19.63 -5.49
C PHE A 236 0.25 -20.41 -6.01
N ILE A 237 1.17 -19.70 -6.65
CA ILE A 237 2.51 -20.22 -6.98
C ILE A 237 3.52 -19.54 -6.04
N PRO A 238 4.18 -20.31 -5.15
CA PRO A 238 5.13 -19.75 -4.20
C PRO A 238 6.46 -19.37 -4.85
N ALA A 239 7.20 -18.47 -4.21
CA ALA A 239 8.61 -18.27 -4.49
C ALA A 239 9.41 -19.29 -3.67
N SER A 240 10.10 -20.20 -4.35
CA SER A 240 10.93 -21.21 -3.71
C SER A 240 12.23 -20.64 -3.15
N ARG A 241 12.95 -21.47 -2.38
CA ARG A 241 14.36 -21.24 -2.02
C ARG A 241 15.32 -21.35 -3.22
N SER A 242 14.79 -21.58 -4.43
CA SER A 242 15.53 -22.01 -5.61
C SER A 242 16.86 -21.27 -5.78
N ARG A 243 17.90 -22.06 -6.03
CA ARG A 243 19.29 -21.64 -6.24
C ARG A 243 19.60 -21.37 -7.71
N GLY A 244 18.57 -21.36 -8.56
CA GLY A 244 18.70 -21.07 -9.99
C GLY A 244 19.33 -19.70 -10.28
N PRO A 245 19.79 -19.47 -11.53
CA PRO A 245 20.47 -18.23 -11.90
C PRO A 245 19.52 -17.01 -11.88
N TRP A 246 18.20 -17.25 -11.94
CA TRP A 246 17.19 -16.22 -12.07
C TRP A 246 16.86 -15.58 -10.73
N ARG A 247 17.19 -14.28 -10.58
CA ARG A 247 16.82 -13.45 -9.42
C ARG A 247 15.58 -12.60 -9.66
N ASN A 248 15.01 -12.68 -10.86
CA ASN A 248 13.85 -11.95 -11.32
C ASN A 248 13.02 -12.87 -12.23
N PRO A 249 11.73 -13.11 -11.94
CA PRO A 249 10.87 -13.96 -12.77
C PRO A 249 10.81 -13.47 -14.22
N ALA A 250 10.77 -12.15 -14.45
CA ALA A 250 10.69 -11.60 -15.80
C ALA A 250 11.96 -11.85 -16.66
N ALA A 251 13.06 -12.29 -16.04
CA ALA A 251 14.26 -12.71 -16.74
C ALA A 251 14.27 -14.21 -17.08
N ALA A 252 13.41 -15.01 -16.44
CA ALA A 252 13.29 -16.43 -16.72
C ALA A 252 12.61 -16.63 -18.10
N PRO A 253 13.20 -17.41 -19.02
CA PRO A 253 12.69 -17.56 -20.38
C PRO A 253 11.23 -18.01 -20.47
N GLY A 254 10.79 -18.90 -19.58
CA GLY A 254 9.42 -19.43 -19.59
C GLY A 254 8.39 -18.61 -18.82
N PHE A 255 8.75 -17.46 -18.23
CA PHE A 255 7.77 -16.68 -17.45
C PHE A 255 6.60 -16.17 -18.30
N ASN A 256 6.86 -15.69 -19.52
CA ASN A 256 5.77 -15.27 -20.42
C ASN A 256 4.89 -16.45 -20.84
N GLU A 257 5.49 -17.61 -21.11
CA GLU A 257 4.76 -18.84 -21.47
C GLU A 257 3.90 -19.34 -20.31
N LEU A 258 4.44 -19.32 -19.09
CA LEU A 258 3.70 -19.63 -17.87
C LEU A 258 2.47 -18.72 -17.73
N ILE A 259 2.64 -17.41 -17.89
CA ILE A 259 1.52 -16.45 -17.82
C ILE A 259 0.48 -16.73 -18.92
N LEU A 260 0.90 -17.08 -20.15
CA LEU A 260 -0.02 -17.43 -21.23
C LEU A 260 -0.84 -18.69 -20.91
N ARG A 261 -0.23 -19.70 -20.28
CA ARG A 261 -0.93 -20.92 -19.84
C ARG A 261 -1.89 -20.64 -18.70
N LEU A 262 -1.47 -19.89 -17.69
CA LEU A 262 -2.33 -19.50 -16.58
C LEU A 262 -3.57 -18.72 -17.06
N ARG A 263 -3.46 -17.92 -18.12
CA ARG A 263 -4.61 -17.20 -18.71
C ARG A 263 -5.67 -18.13 -19.30
N GLN A 264 -5.32 -19.38 -19.60
CA GLN A 264 -6.27 -20.38 -20.10
C GLN A 264 -7.05 -21.05 -18.97
N SER A 265 -6.54 -21.00 -17.73
CA SER A 265 -7.11 -21.70 -16.57
C SER A 265 -7.68 -20.77 -15.50
N TYR A 266 -7.31 -19.49 -15.49
CA TYR A 266 -7.74 -18.52 -14.49
C TYR A 266 -8.26 -17.23 -15.11
N ASP A 267 -9.37 -16.73 -14.58
CA ASP A 267 -9.97 -15.44 -14.93
C ASP A 267 -9.06 -14.27 -14.48
N LEU A 268 -8.39 -14.44 -13.33
CA LEU A 268 -7.52 -13.42 -12.74
C LEU A 268 -6.19 -14.01 -12.28
N ILE A 269 -5.10 -13.43 -12.79
CA ILE A 269 -3.73 -13.72 -12.35
C ILE A 269 -3.20 -12.51 -11.59
N VAL A 270 -2.87 -12.70 -10.32
CA VAL A 270 -2.35 -11.64 -9.45
C VAL A 270 -0.85 -11.84 -9.25
N LEU A 271 -0.03 -10.85 -9.64
CA LEU A 271 1.41 -10.89 -9.43
C LEU A 271 1.79 -10.06 -8.19
N ASP A 272 2.32 -10.70 -7.13
CA ASP A 272 2.93 -9.98 -6.00
C ASP A 272 4.39 -9.62 -6.33
N CYS A 273 4.61 -8.37 -6.73
CA CYS A 273 5.90 -7.92 -7.23
C CYS A 273 6.76 -7.27 -6.13
N PRO A 274 8.10 -7.36 -6.23
CA PRO A 274 8.98 -6.65 -5.33
C PRO A 274 8.79 -5.12 -5.47
N PRO A 275 9.16 -4.32 -4.45
CA PRO A 275 9.01 -2.88 -4.51
C PRO A 275 9.76 -2.24 -5.68
N ILE A 276 9.10 -1.31 -6.37
CA ILE A 276 9.57 -0.70 -7.62
C ILE A 276 10.89 0.06 -7.47
N LEU A 277 11.13 0.73 -6.34
CA LEU A 277 12.33 1.56 -6.14
C LEU A 277 13.51 0.84 -5.49
N VAL A 278 13.36 -0.44 -5.11
CA VAL A 278 14.46 -1.19 -4.48
C VAL A 278 15.40 -1.80 -5.53
N GLY A 279 14.93 -2.03 -6.75
CA GLY A 279 15.72 -2.58 -7.84
C GLY A 279 14.92 -2.63 -9.15
N ALA A 280 15.53 -3.17 -10.21
CA ALA A 280 14.88 -3.26 -11.52
C ALA A 280 13.81 -4.36 -11.60
N ASP A 281 13.87 -5.35 -10.69
CA ASP A 281 13.07 -6.58 -10.75
C ASP A 281 11.56 -6.28 -10.68
N GLY A 282 11.13 -5.40 -9.77
CA GLY A 282 9.70 -5.10 -9.58
C GLY A 282 9.06 -4.45 -10.80
N ALA A 283 9.72 -3.45 -11.39
CA ALA A 283 9.25 -2.81 -12.60
C ALA A 283 9.30 -3.76 -13.81
N ALA A 284 10.22 -4.72 -13.82
CA ALA A 284 10.32 -5.70 -14.88
C ALA A 284 9.19 -6.71 -14.87
N THR A 285 8.90 -7.30 -13.72
CA THR A 285 7.78 -8.23 -13.54
C THR A 285 6.44 -7.54 -13.77
N ALA A 286 6.24 -6.35 -13.19
CA ALA A 286 4.99 -5.60 -13.33
C ALA A 286 4.65 -5.24 -14.79
N ALA A 287 5.64 -5.20 -15.68
CA ALA A 287 5.45 -4.88 -17.10
C ALA A 287 4.82 -6.01 -17.93
N VAL A 288 4.81 -7.24 -17.40
CA VAL A 288 4.13 -8.38 -18.02
C VAL A 288 2.61 -8.32 -17.78
N ALA A 289 2.18 -7.58 -16.76
CA ALA A 289 0.78 -7.42 -16.41
C ALA A 289 0.05 -6.43 -17.32
N ASP A 290 -1.26 -6.64 -17.49
CA ASP A 290 -2.16 -5.73 -18.20
C ASP A 290 -2.38 -4.44 -17.37
N LYS A 291 -2.38 -4.58 -16.05
CA LYS A 291 -2.56 -3.49 -15.09
C LYS A 291 -1.56 -3.62 -13.95
N CYS A 292 -0.97 -2.51 -13.52
CA CYS A 292 -0.12 -2.44 -12.34
C CYS A 292 -0.74 -1.50 -11.30
N VAL A 293 -1.03 -2.04 -10.13
CA VAL A 293 -1.50 -1.32 -8.94
C VAL A 293 -0.32 -1.01 -8.04
N LEU A 294 0.11 0.25 -8.03
CA LEU A 294 1.10 0.76 -7.10
C LEU A 294 0.43 1.00 -5.73
N VAL A 295 0.77 0.14 -4.77
CA VAL A 295 0.27 0.22 -3.40
C VAL A 295 1.16 1.16 -2.61
N THR A 296 0.54 2.13 -1.94
CA THR A 296 1.23 3.14 -1.14
C THR A 296 0.64 3.17 0.26
N ALA A 297 1.40 3.61 1.26
CA ALA A 297 0.93 3.70 2.64
C ALA A 297 0.66 5.16 3.04
N TRP A 298 -0.54 5.42 3.55
CA TRP A 298 -0.95 6.72 4.03
C TRP A 298 0.01 7.26 5.09
N ASP A 299 0.39 8.53 4.94
CA ASP A 299 1.30 9.26 5.83
C ASP A 299 2.69 8.61 6.01
N ARG A 300 3.03 7.64 5.15
CA ARG A 300 4.30 6.91 5.18
C ARG A 300 5.03 7.06 3.86
N THR A 301 4.35 6.86 2.73
CA THR A 301 4.96 6.96 1.39
C THR A 301 5.17 8.41 0.99
N PRO A 302 6.40 8.83 0.64
CA PRO A 302 6.65 10.16 0.08
C PRO A 302 6.05 10.30 -1.33
N ILE A 303 5.51 11.49 -1.65
CA ILE A 303 4.99 11.77 -3.01
C ILE A 303 6.08 11.65 -4.08
N SER A 304 7.33 11.97 -3.74
CA SER A 304 8.49 11.78 -4.62
C SER A 304 8.71 10.31 -4.97
N ALA A 305 8.57 9.40 -3.99
CA ALA A 305 8.68 7.96 -4.22
C ALA A 305 7.58 7.46 -5.16
N VAL A 306 6.34 7.92 -4.98
CA VAL A 306 5.25 7.62 -5.93
C VAL A 306 5.62 8.09 -7.33
N ARG A 307 6.08 9.34 -7.48
CA ARG A 307 6.45 9.89 -8.80
C ARG A 307 7.56 9.09 -9.48
N HIS A 308 8.60 8.72 -8.74
CA HIS A 308 9.69 7.92 -9.29
C HIS A 308 9.23 6.51 -9.65
N ALA A 309 8.42 5.87 -8.82
CA ALA A 309 7.89 4.53 -9.08
C ALA A 309 6.97 4.53 -10.33
N MET A 310 6.07 5.51 -10.43
CA MET A 310 5.22 5.69 -11.60
C MET A 310 6.04 5.96 -12.86
N GLY A 311 7.08 6.80 -12.77
CA GLY A 311 8.00 7.04 -13.89
C GLY A 311 8.77 5.78 -14.33
N ALA A 312 9.12 4.89 -13.40
CA ALA A 312 9.74 3.60 -13.73
C ALA A 312 8.75 2.64 -14.42
N LEU A 313 7.49 2.64 -14.00
CA LEU A 313 6.42 1.80 -14.59
C LEU A 313 5.99 2.32 -15.97
N GLN A 314 5.77 3.63 -16.13
CA GLN A 314 5.29 4.25 -17.39
C GLN A 314 6.29 4.15 -18.54
N ARG A 315 7.59 3.93 -18.26
CA ARG A 315 8.59 3.62 -19.31
C ARG A 315 8.31 2.29 -20.02
N ARG A 316 7.37 1.48 -19.52
CA ARG A 316 7.02 0.18 -20.08
C ARG A 316 5.55 0.22 -20.53
N PRO A 317 5.28 0.34 -21.85
CA PRO A 317 3.99 0.80 -22.39
C PRO A 317 2.82 -0.18 -22.24
N ARG A 318 3.03 -1.41 -21.76
CA ARG A 318 1.98 -2.45 -21.71
C ARG A 318 1.02 -2.32 -20.53
N ALA A 319 1.46 -1.83 -19.37
CA ALA A 319 0.65 -1.88 -18.16
C ALA A 319 -0.08 -0.56 -17.90
N GLN A 320 -1.41 -0.62 -17.78
CA GLN A 320 -2.17 0.50 -17.22
C GLN A 320 -1.80 0.68 -15.75
N THR A 321 -1.29 1.85 -15.38
CA THR A 321 -0.82 2.09 -14.00
C THR A 321 -1.86 2.82 -13.17
N ALA A 322 -2.08 2.34 -11.95
CA ALA A 322 -2.96 2.99 -10.99
C ALA A 322 -2.38 2.95 -9.57
N VAL A 323 -2.90 3.80 -8.68
CA VAL A 323 -2.46 3.90 -7.29
C VAL A 323 -3.56 3.41 -6.35
N TYR A 324 -3.17 2.62 -5.35
CA TYR A 324 -4.02 2.24 -4.23
C TYR A 324 -3.39 2.70 -2.92
N VAL A 325 -4.18 3.29 -2.02
CA VAL A 325 -3.66 3.85 -0.76
C VAL A 325 -4.08 2.99 0.42
N ASN A 326 -3.12 2.33 1.05
CA ASN A 326 -3.30 1.45 2.18
C ASN A 326 -3.06 2.19 3.52
N ARG A 327 -3.51 1.57 4.61
CA ARG A 327 -3.34 2.03 6.00
C ARG A 327 -3.90 3.42 6.28
N VAL A 328 -5.05 3.72 5.68
CA VAL A 328 -5.68 5.01 5.92
C VAL A 328 -6.36 4.99 7.30
N PRO A 329 -6.23 6.05 8.12
CA PRO A 329 -6.90 6.10 9.40
C PRO A 329 -8.40 5.82 9.26
N PRO A 330 -9.00 5.00 10.14
CA PRO A 330 -10.42 4.60 10.03
C PRO A 330 -11.40 5.78 10.14
N GLU A 331 -10.96 6.88 10.76
CA GLU A 331 -11.70 8.15 10.83
C GLU A 331 -11.84 8.84 9.48
N TYR A 332 -11.00 8.48 8.51
CA TYR A 332 -11.05 9.03 7.16
C TYR A 332 -12.05 8.24 6.31
N ARG A 333 -13.28 8.77 6.20
CA ARG A 333 -14.26 8.24 5.25
C ARG A 333 -13.87 8.65 3.83
N PHE A 334 -13.54 7.67 2.99
CA PHE A 334 -13.48 7.90 1.55
C PHE A 334 -14.85 8.34 1.05
N GLY A 335 -14.93 9.54 0.48
CA GLY A 335 -16.02 9.83 -0.45
C GLY A 335 -15.94 8.82 -1.57
N ARG A 336 -17.07 8.30 -2.06
CA ARG A 336 -17.11 7.49 -3.30
C ARG A 336 -16.28 8.25 -4.34
N LEU A 337 -15.16 7.67 -4.76
CA LEU A 337 -14.48 8.15 -5.96
C LEU A 337 -15.50 7.92 -7.07
N ARG A 338 -16.11 9.00 -7.55
CA ARG A 338 -16.98 8.92 -8.72
C ARG A 338 -16.10 8.35 -9.84
N GLY A 339 -16.53 7.24 -10.42
CA GLY A 339 -16.09 6.89 -11.76
C GLY A 339 -16.44 8.06 -12.66
N GLU A 340 -15.44 8.55 -13.39
CA GLU A 340 -15.73 9.19 -14.67
C GLU A 340 -16.15 8.11 -15.66
#